data_AF-A0A075R855-F1
#
_entry.id   AF-A0A075R855-F1
#
_cell.length_a   1.000
_cell.length_b   1.000
_cell.length_c   1.000
_cell.angle_alpha   90.00
_cell.angle_beta   90.00
_cell.angle_gamma   90.00
#
_symmetry.space_group_name_H-M   'P 1'
#
loop_
_entity.id
_entity.type
_entity.pdbx_description
1 polymer ?
#
loop_
_entity_poly.entity_id
_entity_poly.type
_entity_poly.pdbx_seq_one_letter_code
_entity_poly.pdbx_strand_id
1 'polypeptide(L)'
;MTLLLYILLGVGLIAIVLSGLSLWLSKRKHHEIGSEAISSMKHSELTSLDRASMETTLKRFVQQVKRENEELAENLHANIEQIRNSQQELFASAKQHTQDNLSLQQEMEKLHLQFSELQQSHALLQKGVEQSQMLSQASADQQPEISQDVLALKDRYQRVFELVQQGLTTPEIAKKLGAGHGEIELILTLAEPIEREA
;
A
#
# COMPACT_ATOMS: atom_id res chain seq x y z
N MET A 1 27.42 -15.38 15.93
CA MET A 1 27.47 -16.42 16.98
C MET A 1 26.55 -17.60 16.68
N THR A 2 25.30 -17.38 16.28
CA THR A 2 24.33 -18.47 15.95
C THR A 2 24.74 -19.33 14.76
N LEU A 3 25.24 -18.74 13.67
CA LEU A 3 25.70 -19.49 12.48
C LEU A 3 26.85 -20.48 12.75
N LEU A 4 27.79 -20.12 13.62
CA LEU A 4 28.91 -21.00 14.00
C LEU A 4 28.43 -22.22 14.81
N LEU A 5 27.39 -22.04 15.64
CA LEU A 5 26.78 -23.15 16.39
C LEU A 5 26.08 -24.15 15.47
N TYR A 6 25.38 -23.68 14.44
CA TYR A 6 24.73 -24.57 13.47
C TYR A 6 25.74 -25.36 12.63
N ILE A 7 26.85 -24.74 12.22
CA ILE A 7 27.93 -25.43 11.48
C ILE A 7 28.58 -26.51 12.37
N LEU A 8 28.86 -26.19 13.63
CA LEU A 8 29.46 -27.16 14.57
C LEU A 8 28.53 -28.35 14.85
N LEU A 9 27.22 -28.10 15.00
CA LEU A 9 26.23 -29.14 15.22
C LEU A 9 26.06 -30.05 13.98
N GLY A 10 26.12 -29.47 12.78
CA GLY A 10 26.09 -30.22 11.53
C GLY A 10 27.27 -31.16 11.36
N VAL A 11 28.49 -30.70 11.64
CA VAL A 11 29.71 -31.53 11.56
C VAL A 11 29.68 -32.66 12.60
N GLY A 12 29.17 -32.40 13.80
CA GLY A 12 29.02 -33.42 14.85
C GLY A 12 28.08 -34.57 14.44
N LEU A 13 26.93 -34.25 13.83
CA LEU A 13 25.99 -35.27 13.35
C LEU A 13 26.60 -36.15 12.24
N ILE A 14 27.34 -35.55 11.31
CA ILE A 14 27.98 -36.28 10.21
C ILE A 14 29.02 -37.28 10.74
N ALA A 15 29.82 -36.89 11.74
CA ALA A 15 30.82 -37.77 12.35
C ALA A 15 30.19 -38.99 13.06
N ILE A 16 29.04 -38.81 13.71
CA ILE A 16 28.31 -39.89 14.39
C ILE A 16 27.76 -40.90 13.37
N VAL A 17 27.17 -40.41 12.27
CA VAL A 17 26.62 -41.27 11.20
C VAL A 17 27.74 -42.08 10.55
N LEU A 18 28.87 -41.45 10.22
CA LEU A 18 30.03 -42.13 9.62
C LEU A 18 30.63 -43.19 10.56
N SER A 19 30.70 -42.90 11.86
CA SER A 19 31.20 -43.83 12.87
C SER A 19 30.27 -45.02 13.06
N GLY A 20 28.95 -44.79 13.10
CA GLY A 20 27.95 -45.85 13.17
C GLY A 20 27.97 -46.78 11.95
N LEU A 21 28.15 -46.21 10.75
CA LEU A 21 28.25 -46.97 9.50
C LEU A 21 29.50 -47.85 9.45
N SER A 22 30.64 -47.32 9.93
CA SER A 22 31.90 -48.06 10.02
C SER A 22 31.81 -49.26 10.98
N LEU A 23 31.15 -49.08 12.13
CA LEU A 23 30.97 -50.16 13.12
C LEU A 23 30.06 -51.28 12.59
N TRP A 24 29.00 -50.91 11.85
CA TRP A 24 28.05 -51.86 11.29
C TRP A 24 28.67 -52.73 10.20
N LEU A 25 29.54 -52.16 9.36
CA LEU A 25 30.27 -52.91 8.33
C LEU A 25 31.32 -53.86 8.93
N SER A 26 32.00 -53.46 10.00
CA SER A 26 32.96 -54.35 10.69
C SER A 26 32.29 -55.58 11.31
N LYS A 27 31.05 -55.46 11.79
CA LYS A 27 30.33 -56.57 12.44
C LYS A 27 29.92 -57.68 11.47
N ARG A 28 29.80 -57.39 10.17
CA ARG A 28 29.46 -58.39 9.14
C ARG A 28 30.65 -59.23 8.65
N LYS A 29 31.89 -58.76 8.82
CA LYS A 29 33.09 -59.48 8.32
C LYS A 29 33.54 -60.67 9.16
N HIS A 30 33.02 -60.84 10.38
CA HIS A 30 33.52 -61.85 11.32
C HIS A 30 32.75 -63.19 11.33
N HIS A 31 31.76 -63.42 10.46
CA HIS A 31 30.88 -64.60 10.55
C HIS A 31 30.92 -65.59 9.37
N GLU A 32 31.90 -65.53 8.47
CA GLU A 32 32.05 -66.58 7.44
C GLU A 32 33.51 -66.96 7.22
N ILE A 33 34.02 -67.88 8.07
CA ILE A 33 35.17 -68.72 7.72
C ILE A 33 34.85 -70.13 8.20
N GLY A 34 34.35 -70.96 7.29
CA GLY A 34 34.31 -72.42 7.47
C GLY A 34 33.08 -73.09 6.89
N SER A 35 33.03 -73.32 5.57
CA SER A 35 32.60 -74.59 4.98
C SER A 35 32.73 -74.59 3.45
N GLU A 36 33.61 -75.47 2.96
CA GLU A 36 33.47 -76.33 1.78
C GLU A 36 33.50 -75.76 0.34
N ALA A 37 34.62 -76.08 -0.30
CA ALA A 37 35.05 -75.76 -1.65
C ALA A 37 34.45 -76.65 -2.77
N ILE A 38 33.21 -77.12 -2.66
CA ILE A 38 32.57 -77.95 -3.73
C ILE A 38 31.38 -77.23 -4.40
N SER A 39 30.90 -76.10 -3.87
CA SER A 39 29.90 -75.20 -4.48
C SER A 39 30.52 -74.00 -5.21
N SER A 40 31.85 -73.91 -5.26
CA SER A 40 32.62 -72.71 -5.64
C SER A 40 32.41 -72.25 -7.10
N MET A 41 32.19 -73.19 -8.03
CA MET A 41 32.10 -72.84 -9.45
C MET A 41 30.73 -72.25 -9.84
N LYS A 42 29.65 -72.64 -9.14
CA LYS A 42 28.29 -72.12 -9.38
C LYS A 42 28.00 -70.85 -8.56
N HIS A 43 28.58 -70.74 -7.37
CA HIS A 43 28.44 -69.53 -6.54
C HIS A 43 29.24 -68.34 -7.08
N SER A 44 30.35 -68.56 -7.79
CA SER A 44 31.16 -67.50 -8.39
C SER A 44 30.49 -66.84 -9.61
N GLU A 45 29.77 -67.60 -10.43
CA GLU A 45 28.91 -67.04 -11.50
C GLU A 45 27.69 -66.30 -10.94
N LEU A 46 27.02 -66.84 -9.91
CA LEU A 46 25.88 -66.17 -9.29
C LEU A 46 26.26 -64.86 -8.59
N THR A 47 27.41 -64.81 -7.90
CA THR A 47 27.87 -63.60 -7.20
C THR A 47 28.42 -62.54 -8.16
N SER A 48 29.02 -62.93 -9.28
CA SER A 48 29.46 -61.99 -10.31
C SER A 48 28.27 -61.38 -11.09
N LEU A 49 27.23 -62.18 -11.36
CA LEU A 49 25.98 -61.69 -11.95
C LEU A 49 25.24 -60.72 -11.01
N ASP A 50 25.18 -61.05 -9.72
CA ASP A 50 24.56 -60.21 -8.69
C ASP A 50 25.33 -58.89 -8.52
N ARG A 51 26.67 -58.94 -8.52
CA ARG A 51 27.53 -57.75 -8.53
C ARG A 51 27.32 -56.88 -9.76
N ALA A 52 27.24 -57.45 -10.96
CA ALA A 52 26.99 -56.70 -12.19
C ALA A 52 25.60 -56.03 -12.18
N SER A 53 24.59 -56.70 -11.63
CA SER A 53 23.25 -56.14 -11.46
C SER A 53 23.22 -54.99 -10.44
N MET A 54 23.97 -55.12 -9.34
CA MET A 54 24.11 -54.09 -8.32
C MET A 54 24.90 -52.88 -8.83
N GLU A 55 25.97 -53.10 -9.59
CA GLU A 55 26.72 -52.02 -10.27
C GLU A 55 25.81 -51.26 -11.26
N THR A 56 24.93 -51.97 -11.97
CA THR A 56 23.95 -51.33 -12.86
C THR A 56 22.93 -50.50 -12.10
N THR A 57 22.42 -51.01 -10.97
CA THR A 57 21.49 -50.29 -10.10
C THR A 57 22.14 -49.08 -9.46
N LEU A 58 23.39 -49.20 -9.00
CA LEU A 58 24.17 -48.10 -8.44
C LEU A 58 24.44 -47.03 -9.49
N LYS A 59 24.80 -47.42 -10.73
CA LYS A 59 24.96 -46.47 -11.84
C LYS A 59 23.68 -45.68 -12.10
N ARG A 60 22.53 -46.35 -12.12
CA ARG A 60 21.22 -45.69 -12.27
C ARG A 60 20.91 -44.75 -11.12
N PHE A 61 21.18 -45.18 -9.88
CA PHE A 61 20.98 -44.34 -8.70
C PHE A 61 21.88 -43.10 -8.73
N VAL A 62 23.17 -43.26 -9.05
CA VAL A 62 24.10 -42.13 -9.18
C VAL A 62 23.65 -41.17 -10.28
N GLN A 63 23.19 -41.68 -11.42
CA GLN A 63 22.63 -40.85 -12.48
C GLN A 63 21.36 -40.12 -12.04
N GLN A 64 20.48 -40.81 -11.30
CA GLN A 64 19.26 -40.21 -10.76
C GLN A 64 19.58 -39.10 -9.76
N VAL A 65 20.44 -39.35 -8.78
CA VAL A 65 20.86 -38.35 -7.79
C VAL A 65 21.55 -37.17 -8.46
N LYS A 66 22.37 -37.42 -9.49
CA LYS A 66 23.01 -36.34 -10.26
C LYS A 66 21.96 -35.45 -10.94
N ARG A 67 20.97 -36.07 -11.59
CA ARG A 67 19.87 -35.34 -12.24
C ARG A 67 19.02 -34.56 -11.23
N GLU A 68 18.67 -35.17 -10.10
CA GLU A 68 17.91 -34.51 -9.04
C GLU A 68 18.69 -33.32 -8.44
N ASN A 69 20.02 -33.45 -8.29
CA ASN A 69 20.86 -32.34 -7.83
C ASN A 69 20.93 -31.20 -8.85
N GLU A 70 21.02 -31.51 -10.14
CA GLU A 70 21.01 -30.51 -11.21
C GLU A 70 19.66 -29.77 -11.24
N GLU A 71 18.55 -30.50 -11.18
CA GLU A 71 17.20 -29.92 -11.11
C GLU A 71 16.99 -29.08 -9.85
N LEU A 72 17.49 -29.53 -8.70
CA LEU A 72 17.42 -28.78 -7.45
C LEU A 72 18.24 -27.48 -7.54
N ALA A 73 19.42 -27.52 -8.15
CA ALA A 73 20.26 -26.34 -8.34
C ALA A 73 19.58 -25.31 -9.26
N GLU A 74 18.97 -25.76 -10.36
CA GLU A 74 18.19 -24.91 -11.26
C GLU A 74 17.00 -24.27 -10.55
N ASN A 75 16.21 -25.07 -9.82
CA ASN A 75 15.07 -24.58 -9.05
C ASN A 75 15.48 -23.58 -7.97
N LEU A 76 16.60 -23.81 -7.28
CA LEU A 76 17.14 -22.86 -6.31
C LEU A 76 17.55 -21.55 -6.98
N HIS A 77 18.21 -21.61 -8.13
CA HIS A 77 18.60 -20.41 -8.87
C HIS A 77 17.38 -19.60 -9.31
N ALA A 78 16.38 -20.26 -9.89
CA ALA A 78 15.12 -19.62 -10.29
C ALA A 78 14.41 -18.97 -9.10
N ASN A 79 14.34 -19.66 -7.95
CA ASN A 79 13.74 -19.11 -6.73
C ASN A 79 14.51 -17.90 -6.19
N ILE A 80 15.84 -17.96 -6.18
CA ILE A 80 16.69 -16.83 -5.74
C ILE A 80 16.44 -15.61 -6.64
N GLU A 81 16.37 -15.81 -7.96
CA GLU A 81 16.11 -14.74 -8.92
C GLU A 81 14.70 -14.15 -8.75
N GLN A 82 13.69 -14.99 -8.58
CA GLN A 82 12.33 -14.54 -8.30
C GLN A 82 12.25 -13.75 -7.00
N ILE A 83 12.89 -14.23 -5.92
CA ILE A 83 12.94 -13.51 -4.64
C ILE A 83 13.63 -12.16 -4.82
N ARG A 84 14.74 -12.11 -5.56
CA ARG A 84 15.46 -10.86 -5.84
C ARG A 84 14.58 -9.86 -6.58
N ASN A 85 13.87 -10.30 -7.61
CA ASN A 85 12.97 -9.45 -8.39
C ASN A 85 11.82 -8.93 -7.52
N SER A 86 11.20 -9.80 -6.72
CA SER A 86 10.12 -9.39 -5.80
C SER A 86 10.60 -8.41 -4.72
N GLN A 87 11.80 -8.58 -4.17
CA GLN A 87 12.39 -7.62 -3.23
C GLN A 87 12.68 -6.27 -3.89
N GLN A 88 13.15 -6.27 -5.14
CA GLN A 88 13.41 -5.03 -5.86
C GLN A 88 12.12 -4.25 -6.13
N GLU A 89 11.04 -4.95 -6.50
CA GLU A 89 9.71 -4.36 -6.69
C GLU A 89 9.15 -3.79 -5.37
N LEU A 90 9.23 -4.57 -4.28
CA LEU A 90 8.81 -4.11 -2.96
C LEU A 90 9.59 -2.86 -2.51
N PHE A 91 10.89 -2.82 -2.77
CA PHE A 91 11.71 -1.65 -2.42
C PHE A 91 11.33 -0.41 -3.25
N ALA A 92 11.09 -0.58 -4.55
CA ALA A 92 10.64 0.51 -5.41
C ALA A 92 9.27 1.05 -4.97
N SER A 93 8.34 0.15 -4.65
CA SER A 93 7.01 0.50 -4.15
C SER A 93 7.08 1.20 -2.79
N ALA A 94 7.85 0.68 -1.84
CA ALA A 94 8.03 1.30 -0.53
C ALA A 94 8.65 2.70 -0.63
N LYS A 95 9.62 2.89 -1.53
CA LYS A 95 10.20 4.20 -1.80
C LYS A 95 9.16 5.18 -2.35
N GLN A 96 8.34 4.74 -3.31
CA GLN A 96 7.26 5.54 -3.86
C GLN A 96 6.25 5.95 -2.78
N HIS A 97 5.76 4.98 -1.99
CA HIS A 97 4.83 5.25 -0.90
C HIS A 97 5.39 6.22 0.15
N THR A 98 6.70 6.16 0.43
CA THR A 98 7.34 7.10 1.36
C THR A 98 7.34 8.52 0.78
N GLN A 99 7.60 8.65 -0.52
CA GLN A 99 7.58 9.94 -1.22
C GLN A 99 6.16 10.52 -1.29
N ASP A 100 5.17 9.70 -1.62
CA ASP A 100 3.77 10.11 -1.67
C ASP A 100 3.28 10.57 -0.29
N ASN A 101 3.60 9.82 0.77
CA ASN A 101 3.29 10.22 2.14
C ASN A 101 3.92 11.57 2.51
N LEU A 102 5.17 11.82 2.11
CA LEU A 102 5.82 13.10 2.36
C LEU A 102 5.08 14.24 1.64
N SER A 103 4.68 14.03 0.38
CA SER A 103 3.92 15.03 -0.36
C SER A 103 2.55 15.32 0.25
N LEU A 104 1.84 14.28 0.71
CA LEU A 104 0.56 14.41 1.40
C LEU A 104 0.71 15.14 2.73
N GLN A 105 1.78 14.88 3.48
CA GLN A 105 2.08 15.62 4.70
C GLN A 105 2.30 17.11 4.44
N GLN A 106 3.02 17.46 3.37
CA GLN A 106 3.22 18.86 2.98
C GLN A 106 1.90 19.53 2.57
N GLU A 107 1.03 18.82 1.86
CA GLU A 107 -0.28 19.33 1.47
C GLU A 107 -1.19 19.54 2.68
N MET A 108 -1.21 18.58 3.61
CA MET A 108 -1.90 18.70 4.90
C MET A 108 -1.41 19.91 5.69
N GLU A 109 -0.10 20.14 5.74
CA GLU A 109 0.49 21.30 6.43
C GLU A 109 0.06 22.61 5.77
N LYS A 110 0.11 22.68 4.43
CA LYS A 110 -0.35 23.85 3.67
C LYS A 110 -1.84 24.13 3.92
N LEU A 111 -2.67 23.10 3.90
CA LEU A 111 -4.10 23.23 4.14
C LEU A 111 -4.38 23.67 5.58
N HIS A 112 -3.62 23.15 6.55
CA HIS A 112 -3.70 23.57 7.94
C HIS A 112 -3.36 25.06 8.12
N LEU A 113 -2.31 25.54 7.44
CA LEU A 113 -1.95 26.96 7.44
C LEU A 113 -3.07 27.82 6.84
N GLN A 114 -3.60 27.44 5.68
CA GLN A 114 -4.71 28.15 5.05
C GLN A 114 -5.95 28.18 5.94
N PHE A 115 -6.28 27.07 6.60
CA PHE A 115 -7.40 27.00 7.53
C PHE A 115 -7.18 27.91 8.75
N SER A 116 -5.97 27.93 9.31
CA SER A 116 -5.64 28.81 10.43
C SER A 116 -5.73 30.28 10.06
N GLU A 117 -5.27 30.66 8.87
CA GLU A 117 -5.40 32.02 8.34
C GLU A 117 -6.87 32.41 8.13
N LEU A 118 -7.67 31.50 7.56
CA LEU A 118 -9.10 31.72 7.38
C LEU A 118 -9.82 31.88 8.73
N GLN A 119 -9.47 31.05 9.71
CA GLN A 119 -10.03 31.13 11.06
C GLN A 119 -9.65 32.44 11.76
N GLN A 120 -8.41 32.92 11.57
CA GLN A 120 -7.96 34.20 12.11
C GLN A 120 -8.70 35.38 11.46
N SER A 121 -8.86 35.37 10.13
CA SER A 121 -9.61 36.41 9.42
C SER A 121 -11.08 36.43 9.85
N HIS A 122 -11.70 35.26 10.03
CA HIS A 122 -13.07 35.15 10.55
C HIS A 122 -13.19 35.70 11.98
N ALA A 123 -12.24 35.41 12.86
CA ALA A 123 -12.24 35.94 14.22
C ALA A 123 -12.10 37.47 14.26
N LEU A 124 -11.29 38.05 13.36
CA LEU A 124 -11.16 39.51 13.22
C LEU A 124 -12.45 40.15 12.70
N LEU A 125 -13.08 39.56 11.68
CA LEU A 125 -14.35 40.02 11.14
C LEU A 125 -15.46 39.95 12.20
N GLN A 126 -15.56 38.84 12.93
CA GLN A 126 -16.55 38.67 13.99
C GLN A 126 -16.38 39.73 15.09
N LYS A 127 -15.14 40.00 15.53
CA LYS A 127 -14.85 41.07 16.49
C LYS A 127 -15.21 42.45 15.95
N GLY A 128 -14.97 42.70 14.66
CA GLY A 128 -15.37 43.95 13.99
C GLY A 128 -16.89 44.14 13.93
N VAL A 129 -17.65 43.06 13.69
CA VAL A 129 -19.11 43.06 13.71
C VAL A 129 -19.65 43.30 15.13
N GLU A 130 -19.10 42.62 16.13
CA GLU A 130 -19.48 42.82 17.55
C GLU A 130 -19.19 44.25 18.02
N GLN A 131 -18.04 44.81 17.63
CA GLN A 131 -17.69 46.20 17.95
C GLN A 131 -18.61 47.20 17.24
N SER A 132 -18.98 46.94 15.99
CA SER A 132 -19.95 47.77 15.25
C SER A 132 -21.37 47.69 15.83
N GLN A 133 -21.77 46.52 16.35
CA GLN A 133 -23.04 46.32 17.05
C GLN A 133 -23.06 47.03 18.42
N MET A 134 -21.96 47.02 19.18
CA MET A 134 -21.86 47.76 20.45
C MET A 134 -21.90 49.29 20.24
N LEU A 135 -21.24 49.79 19.19
CA LEU A 135 -21.33 51.21 18.80
C LEU A 135 -22.75 51.60 18.31
N SER A 136 -23.47 50.66 17.68
CA SER A 136 -24.87 50.86 17.28
C SER A 136 -25.84 50.81 18.46
N GLN A 137 -25.55 50.02 19.51
CA GLN A 137 -26.36 49.97 20.75
C GLN A 137 -26.19 51.20 21.65
N ALA A 138 -25.05 51.92 21.58
CA ALA A 138 -24.89 53.21 22.24
C ALA A 138 -25.73 54.34 21.60
N SER A 139 -26.37 54.07 20.46
CA SER A 139 -27.31 54.98 19.76
C SER A 139 -28.75 54.42 19.71
N ALA A 140 -29.06 53.36 20.46
CA ALA A 140 -30.33 52.65 20.38
C ALA A 140 -31.39 53.19 21.36
N ASP A 141 -31.93 54.37 21.05
CA ASP A 141 -33.32 54.71 21.41
C ASP A 141 -34.23 54.67 20.15
N GLN A 142 -33.78 54.01 19.08
CA GLN A 142 -34.57 53.75 17.88
C GLN A 142 -34.34 52.32 17.41
N GLN A 143 -35.31 51.47 17.70
CA GLN A 143 -35.41 50.09 17.24
C GLN A 143 -35.86 50.06 15.76
N PRO A 144 -35.13 49.43 14.83
CA PRO A 144 -35.69 49.04 13.55
C PRO A 144 -36.19 47.59 13.61
N GLU A 145 -37.42 47.37 13.15
CA GLU A 145 -37.96 46.06 12.82
C GLU A 145 -37.15 45.40 11.69
N ILE A 146 -36.24 44.47 12.00
CA ILE A 146 -35.43 43.79 10.97
C ILE A 146 -36.07 42.48 10.50
N SER A 147 -37.03 41.92 11.24
CA SER A 147 -37.56 40.57 10.95
C SER A 147 -38.54 40.50 9.76
N GLN A 148 -39.24 41.58 9.41
CA GLN A 148 -40.10 41.61 8.21
C GLN A 148 -39.28 41.81 6.92
N ASP A 149 -38.13 42.47 7.01
CA ASP A 149 -37.35 42.90 5.86
C ASP A 149 -36.62 41.73 5.18
N VAL A 150 -36.15 40.74 5.94
CA VAL A 150 -35.45 39.57 5.37
C VAL A 150 -36.36 38.68 4.52
N LEU A 151 -37.63 38.53 4.93
CA LEU A 151 -38.61 37.73 4.17
C LEU A 151 -39.06 38.48 2.91
N ALA A 152 -39.31 39.79 3.02
CA ALA A 152 -39.60 40.65 1.89
C ALA A 152 -38.45 40.73 0.89
N LEU A 153 -37.21 40.65 1.37
CA LEU A 153 -36.03 40.67 0.54
C LEU A 153 -35.91 39.38 -0.28
N LYS A 154 -36.11 38.20 0.33
CA LYS A 154 -36.13 36.91 -0.38
C LYS A 154 -37.17 36.87 -1.51
N ASP A 155 -38.36 37.40 -1.26
CA ASP A 155 -39.42 37.49 -2.27
C ASP A 155 -39.03 38.42 -3.43
N ARG A 156 -38.35 39.54 -3.14
CA ARG A 156 -37.80 40.44 -4.17
C ARG A 156 -36.71 39.76 -4.99
N TYR A 157 -35.78 39.03 -4.36
CA TYR A 157 -34.75 38.24 -5.04
C TYR A 157 -35.36 37.22 -6.01
N GLN A 158 -36.34 36.46 -5.56
CA GLN A 158 -37.02 35.46 -6.39
C GLN A 158 -37.65 36.11 -7.63
N ARG A 159 -38.29 37.28 -7.45
CA ARG A 159 -38.94 37.99 -8.55
C ARG A 159 -37.96 38.51 -9.61
N VAL A 160 -36.73 38.85 -9.23
CA VAL A 160 -35.66 39.21 -10.18
C VAL A 160 -35.34 38.04 -11.11
N PHE A 161 -35.12 36.84 -10.57
CA PHE A 161 -34.81 35.64 -11.37
C PHE A 161 -35.96 35.21 -12.28
N GLU A 162 -37.20 35.36 -11.82
CA GLU A 162 -38.38 35.10 -12.65
C GLU A 162 -38.45 36.04 -13.86
N LEU A 163 -38.08 37.32 -13.69
CA LEU A 163 -38.07 38.30 -14.77
C LEU A 163 -36.87 38.10 -15.71
N VAL A 164 -35.71 37.67 -15.22
CA VAL A 164 -34.59 37.25 -16.07
C VAL A 164 -34.96 36.03 -16.91
N GLN A 165 -35.65 35.04 -16.33
CA GLN A 165 -36.15 33.87 -17.09
C GLN A 165 -37.19 34.24 -18.15
N GLN A 166 -37.92 35.34 -17.97
CA GLN A 166 -38.81 35.91 -18.99
C GLN A 166 -38.08 36.68 -20.09
N GLY A 167 -36.74 36.76 -20.03
CA GLY A 167 -35.90 37.43 -21.03
C GLY A 167 -35.81 38.94 -20.88
N LEU A 168 -36.18 39.50 -19.72
CA LEU A 168 -36.07 40.95 -19.48
C LEU A 168 -34.63 41.34 -19.16
N THR A 169 -34.22 42.50 -19.65
CA THR A 169 -32.90 43.06 -19.36
C THR A 169 -32.86 43.72 -17.97
N THR A 170 -31.68 43.75 -17.34
CA THR A 170 -31.44 44.40 -16.04
C THR A 170 -32.10 45.78 -15.86
N PRO A 171 -32.02 46.74 -16.82
CA PRO A 171 -32.71 48.02 -16.67
C PRO A 171 -34.24 47.93 -16.71
N GLU A 172 -34.81 46.98 -17.44
CA GLU A 172 -36.26 46.74 -17.49
C GLU A 172 -36.77 46.11 -16.19
N ILE A 173 -35.99 45.20 -15.61
CA ILE A 173 -36.26 44.58 -14.31
C ILE A 173 -36.22 45.65 -13.21
N ALA A 174 -35.19 46.49 -13.20
CA ALA A 174 -35.06 47.61 -12.26
C ALA A 174 -36.29 48.54 -12.32
N LYS A 175 -36.73 48.90 -13.53
CA LYS A 175 -37.93 49.70 -13.75
C LYS A 175 -39.22 49.01 -13.28
N LYS A 176 -39.35 47.70 -13.51
CA LYS A 176 -40.56 46.94 -13.12
C LYS A 176 -40.66 46.69 -11.63
N LEU A 177 -39.53 46.52 -10.95
CA LEU A 177 -39.49 46.25 -9.50
C LEU A 177 -39.33 47.51 -8.67
N GLY A 178 -39.11 48.67 -9.30
CA GLY A 178 -38.82 49.92 -8.60
C GLY A 178 -37.50 49.86 -7.81
N ALA A 179 -36.56 49.03 -8.27
CA ALA A 179 -35.26 48.82 -7.66
C ALA A 179 -34.16 49.55 -8.46
N GLY A 180 -33.03 49.82 -7.82
CA GLY A 180 -31.87 50.41 -8.48
C GLY A 180 -31.24 49.45 -9.49
N HIS A 181 -30.74 49.98 -10.62
CA HIS A 181 -30.05 49.16 -11.64
C HIS A 181 -28.89 48.36 -11.03
N GLY A 182 -28.07 49.00 -10.19
CA GLY A 182 -26.96 48.35 -9.49
C GLY A 182 -27.41 47.32 -8.45
N GLU A 183 -28.61 47.46 -7.89
CA GLU A 183 -29.17 46.45 -6.98
C GLU A 183 -29.49 45.17 -7.76
N ILE A 184 -30.13 45.27 -8.93
CA ILE A 184 -30.41 44.12 -9.78
C ILE A 184 -29.12 43.46 -10.27
N GLU A 185 -28.12 44.25 -10.65
CA GLU A 185 -26.81 43.73 -11.08
C GLU A 185 -26.08 42.97 -9.95
N LEU A 186 -26.10 43.52 -8.74
CA LEU A 186 -25.54 42.85 -7.56
C LEU A 186 -26.25 41.53 -7.26
N ILE A 187 -27.58 41.51 -7.34
CA ILE A 187 -28.40 40.31 -7.14
C ILE A 187 -28.00 39.20 -8.12
N LEU A 188 -27.82 39.53 -9.40
CA LEU A 188 -27.45 38.56 -10.42
C LEU A 188 -26.01 38.07 -10.25
N THR A 189 -25.08 38.97 -9.89
CA THR A 189 -23.67 38.63 -9.66
C THR A 189 -23.50 37.70 -8.46
N LEU A 190 -24.27 37.89 -7.39
CA LEU A 190 -24.22 37.04 -6.20
C LEU A 190 -24.80 35.63 -6.43
N ALA A 191 -25.58 35.45 -7.49
CA ALA A 191 -26.25 34.19 -7.81
C ALA A 191 -25.59 33.41 -8.95
N GLU A 192 -24.64 34.00 -9.67
CA GLU A 192 -23.74 33.20 -10.50
C GLU A 192 -22.94 32.25 -9.60
N PRO A 193 -22.97 30.94 -9.84
CA PRO A 193 -22.16 30.01 -9.08
C PRO A 193 -20.70 30.40 -9.25
N ILE A 194 -19.97 30.38 -8.14
CA ILE A 194 -18.52 30.47 -8.08
C ILE A 194 -17.95 29.20 -8.75
N GLU A 195 -18.11 29.08 -10.06
CA GLU A 195 -17.57 28.02 -10.93
C GLU A 195 -16.54 28.65 -11.88
N ARG A 196 -15.48 29.19 -11.29
CA ARG A 196 -14.11 29.25 -11.82
C ARG A 196 -13.26 29.24 -10.55
N GLU A 197 -12.73 28.12 -10.10
CA GLU A 197 -11.56 27.47 -10.67
C GLU A 197 -11.53 25.99 -10.19
N ALA A 198 -11.53 25.07 -11.14
CA ALA A 198 -11.06 23.69 -10.99
C ALA A 198 -10.04 23.44 -12.11
#